data_AF-A0A1U9JMJ9-F1
#
_entry.id   AF-A0A1U9JMJ9-F1
#
_cell.length_a   1.000
_cell.length_b   1.000
_cell.length_c   1.000
_cell.angle_alpha   90.00
_cell.angle_beta   90.00
_cell.angle_gamma   90.00
#
_symmetry.space_group_name_H-M   'P 1'
#
loop_
_entity.id
_entity.type
_entity.pdbx_description
1 polymer ?
#
loop_
_entity_poly.entity_id
_entity_poly.type
_entity_poly.pdbx_seq_one_letter_code
_entity_poly.pdbx_strand_id
1 'polypeptide(L)'
;MDALISWLSLILAVAAVAGVGGLFWYTRRQHASYTRSVEQTYFDLQQTQLSALQRDVKTLLARLERLEHSDAQAAAHPAGAGQPHGGNAVTPNATPYNQAIELARQGMPAAEVATRCGISRSEAELIVALYRRARS
;
A
#
# COMPACT_ATOMS: atom_id res chain seq x y z
N MET A 1 -57.40 -4.95 48.66
CA MET A 1 -56.39 -5.91 48.12
C MET A 1 -55.75 -5.34 46.86
N ASP A 2 -56.53 -4.65 46.03
CA ASP A 2 -56.10 -4.07 44.74
C ASP A 2 -55.09 -2.91 44.87
N ALA A 3 -55.19 -2.09 45.91
CA ALA A 3 -54.26 -0.99 46.16
C ALA A 3 -52.83 -1.46 46.47
N LEU A 4 -52.67 -2.59 47.16
CA LEU A 4 -51.37 -3.20 47.45
C LEU A 4 -50.72 -3.75 46.17
N ILE A 5 -51.52 -4.34 45.28
CA ILE A 5 -51.05 -4.87 43.99
C ILE A 5 -50.61 -3.73 43.06
N SER A 6 -51.36 -2.63 43.03
CA SER A 6 -50.99 -1.43 42.26
C SER A 6 -49.68 -0.81 42.76
N TRP A 7 -49.49 -0.71 44.07
CA TRP A 7 -48.25 -0.18 44.66
C TRP A 7 -47.03 -1.08 44.37
N LEU A 8 -47.20 -2.40 44.46
CA LEU A 8 -46.15 -3.37 44.13
C LEU A 8 -45.75 -3.30 42.65
N SER A 9 -46.72 -3.13 41.74
CA SER A 9 -46.42 -2.97 40.30
C SER A 9 -45.63 -1.70 39.98
N LEU A 10 -45.88 -0.60 40.70
CA LEU A 10 -45.14 0.66 40.54
C LEU A 10 -43.67 0.51 40.96
N ILE A 11 -43.42 -0.13 42.11
CA ILE A 11 -42.05 -0.36 42.59
C ILE A 11 -41.27 -1.24 41.60
N LEU A 12 -41.91 -2.30 41.07
CA LEU A 12 -41.27 -3.23 40.15
C LEU A 12 -40.95 -2.55 38.81
N ALA A 13 -41.83 -1.70 38.31
CA ALA A 13 -41.57 -0.92 37.10
C ALA A 13 -40.39 0.05 37.26
N VAL A 14 -40.31 0.75 38.39
CA VAL A 14 -39.19 1.66 38.69
C VAL A 14 -37.86 0.89 38.80
N ALA A 15 -37.87 -0.26 39.49
CA ALA A 15 -36.69 -1.12 39.61
C ALA A 15 -36.23 -1.65 38.24
N ALA A 16 -37.17 -2.02 37.36
CA ALA A 16 -36.85 -2.46 36.01
C ALA A 16 -36.20 -1.35 35.17
N VAL A 17 -36.74 -0.13 35.22
CA VAL A 17 -36.17 1.03 34.50
C VAL A 17 -34.78 1.37 35.02
N ALA A 18 -34.58 1.35 36.33
CA ALA A 18 -33.27 1.55 36.94
C ALA A 18 -32.27 0.46 36.54
N GLY A 19 -32.71 -0.81 36.52
CA GLY A 19 -31.90 -1.94 36.08
C GLY A 19 -31.48 -1.83 34.62
N VAL A 20 -32.40 -1.50 33.72
CA VAL A 20 -32.11 -1.30 32.29
C VAL A 20 -31.19 -0.11 32.08
N GLY A 21 -31.41 1.00 32.79
CA GLY A 21 -30.54 2.18 32.74
C GLY A 21 -29.12 1.88 33.24
N GLY A 22 -29.00 1.13 34.33
CA GLY A 22 -27.71 0.67 34.86
C GLY A 22 -26.97 -0.27 33.91
N LEU A 23 -27.69 -1.23 33.32
CA LEU A 23 -27.13 -2.15 32.33
C LEU A 23 -26.68 -1.41 31.07
N PHE A 24 -27.48 -0.46 30.57
CA PHE A 24 -27.12 0.38 29.42
C PHE A 24 -25.89 1.24 29.71
N TRP A 25 -25.78 1.81 30.90
CA TRP A 25 -24.59 2.55 31.31
C TRP A 25 -23.36 1.64 31.44
N TYR A 26 -23.53 0.44 31.97
CA TYR A 26 -22.46 -0.54 32.13
C TYR A 26 -21.93 -1.04 30.77
N THR A 27 -22.81 -1.40 29.83
CA THR A 27 -22.41 -1.81 28.49
C THR A 27 -21.77 -0.66 27.73
N ARG A 28 -22.32 0.57 27.82
CA ARG A 28 -21.73 1.76 27.21
C ARG A 28 -20.33 2.05 27.78
N ARG A 29 -20.13 1.86 29.09
CA ARG A 29 -18.83 2.01 29.74
C ARG A 29 -17.84 0.93 29.32
N GLN A 30 -18.29 -0.31 29.12
CA GLN A 30 -17.47 -1.41 28.59
C GLN A 30 -17.10 -1.21 27.11
N HIS A 31 -18.04 -0.75 26.28
CA HIS A 31 -17.77 -0.46 24.87
C HIS A 31 -16.73 0.66 24.70
N ALA A 32 -16.74 1.67 25.58
CA ALA A 32 -15.71 2.72 25.59
C ALA A 32 -14.29 2.19 25.89
N SER A 33 -14.16 1.06 26.58
CA SER A 33 -12.88 0.38 26.80
C SER A 33 -12.45 -0.44 25.58
N TYR A 34 -13.40 -1.02 24.84
CA TYR A 34 -13.12 -1.85 23.66
C TYR A 34 -12.80 -1.02 22.40
N THR A 35 -13.43 0.14 22.23
CA THR A 35 -13.11 1.01 21.08
C THR A 35 -11.71 1.60 21.18
N ARG A 36 -11.25 1.92 22.39
CA ARG A 36 -9.91 2.48 22.62
C ARG A 36 -8.78 1.52 22.27
N SER A 37 -8.92 0.23 22.58
CA SER A 37 -7.89 -0.76 22.25
C SER A 37 -7.79 -1.02 20.74
N VAL A 38 -8.93 -1.00 20.06
CA VAL A 38 -9.00 -1.13 18.61
C VAL A 38 -8.35 0.09 17.92
N GLU A 39 -8.67 1.31 18.35
CA GLU A 39 -8.02 2.53 17.86
C GLU A 39 -6.50 2.52 18.08
N GLN A 40 -6.03 2.11 19.26
CA GLN A 40 -4.59 1.98 19.54
C GLN A 40 -3.89 1.00 18.60
N THR A 41 -4.52 -0.15 18.33
CA THR A 41 -3.98 -1.15 17.41
C THR A 41 -3.86 -0.61 15.99
N TYR A 42 -4.85 0.18 15.53
CA TYR A 42 -4.80 0.84 14.22
C TYR A 42 -3.69 1.89 14.14
N PHE A 43 -3.51 2.69 15.20
CA PHE A 43 -2.42 3.68 15.26
C PHE A 43 -1.04 3.02 15.23
N ASP A 44 -0.84 1.94 15.97
CA ASP A 44 0.44 1.21 15.99
C ASP A 44 0.76 0.59 14.62
N LEU A 45 -0.26 0.06 13.94
CA LEU A 45 -0.11 -0.49 12.59
C LEU A 45 0.27 0.61 11.58
N GLN A 46 -0.38 1.78 11.67
CA GLN A 46 -0.06 2.93 10.82
C GLN A 46 1.36 3.47 11.08
N GLN A 47 1.77 3.59 12.34
CA GLN A 47 3.14 4.02 12.67
C GLN A 47 4.19 3.04 12.16
N THR A 48 3.92 1.74 12.26
CA THR A 48 4.82 0.70 11.75
C THR A 48 5.01 0.85 10.24
N GLN A 49 3.90 1.03 9.49
CA GLN A 49 3.93 1.24 8.05
C GLN A 49 4.69 2.51 7.65
N LEU A 50 4.46 3.63 8.34
CA LEU A 50 5.20 4.88 8.10
C LEU A 50 6.71 4.67 8.28
N SER A 51 7.12 3.99 9.35
CA SER A 51 8.55 3.76 9.63
C SER A 51 9.22 2.85 8.58
N ALA A 52 8.47 1.91 8.02
CA ALA A 52 8.95 1.02 6.97
C ALA A 52 9.12 1.78 5.65
N LEU A 53 8.12 2.58 5.25
CA LEU A 53 8.21 3.44 4.07
C LEU A 53 9.34 4.45 4.17
N GLN A 54 9.51 5.10 5.32
CA GLN A 54 10.60 6.05 5.54
C GLN A 54 11.99 5.39 5.41
N ARG A 55 12.13 4.15 5.90
CA ARG A 55 13.36 3.37 5.73
C ARG A 55 13.62 3.03 4.27
N ASP A 56 12.59 2.65 3.53
CA ASP A 56 12.72 2.29 2.13
C ASP A 56 13.10 3.50 1.26
N VAL A 57 12.48 4.66 1.48
CA VAL A 57 12.84 5.93 0.82
C VAL A 57 14.31 6.29 1.06
N LYS A 58 14.78 6.21 2.32
CA LYS A 58 16.20 6.46 2.64
C LYS A 58 17.12 5.47 1.93
N THR A 59 16.72 4.21 1.83
CA THR A 59 17.49 3.15 1.15
C THR A 59 17.59 3.42 -0.35
N LEU A 60 16.49 3.82 -0.98
CA LEU A 60 16.45 4.16 -2.40
C LEU A 60 17.31 5.39 -2.71
N LEU A 61 17.23 6.44 -1.88
CA LEU A 61 18.09 7.62 -2.02
C LEU A 61 19.57 7.28 -1.91
N ALA A 62 19.97 6.46 -0.94
CA ALA A 62 21.36 6.02 -0.80
C ALA A 62 21.84 5.19 -2.00
N ARG A 63 20.95 4.40 -2.61
CA ARG A 63 21.28 3.65 -3.84
C ARG A 63 21.45 4.58 -5.05
N LEU A 64 20.60 5.59 -5.17
CA LEU A 64 20.71 6.60 -6.23
C LEU A 64 22.01 7.39 -6.10
N GLU A 65 22.34 7.85 -4.89
CA GLU A 65 23.59 8.56 -4.63
C GLU A 65 24.81 7.70 -4.99
N ARG A 66 24.79 6.40 -4.68
CA ARG A 66 25.86 5.48 -5.06
C ARG A 66 26.00 5.31 -6.59
N LEU A 67 24.88 5.27 -7.31
CA LEU A 67 24.87 5.19 -8.77
C LEU A 67 25.41 6.49 -9.38
N GLU A 68 24.96 7.64 -8.89
CA GLU A 68 25.43 8.95 -9.33
C GLU A 68 26.95 9.11 -9.13
N HIS A 69 27.47 8.68 -7.97
CA HIS A 69 28.92 8.68 -7.71
C HIS A 69 29.68 7.72 -8.64
N SER A 70 29.10 6.57 -9.00
CA SER A 70 29.74 5.64 -9.95
C SER A 70 29.79 6.19 -11.37
N ASP A 71 28.73 6.87 -11.81
CA ASP A 71 28.70 7.55 -13.12
C ASP A 71 29.69 8.71 -13.16
N ALA A 72 29.79 9.50 -12.08
CA ALA A 72 30.78 10.57 -11.97
C ALA A 72 32.24 10.05 -11.98
N GLN A 73 32.51 8.90 -11.34
CA GLN A 73 33.83 8.24 -11.39
C GLN A 73 34.14 7.66 -12.77
N ALA A 74 33.14 7.09 -13.46
CA ALA A 74 33.29 6.61 -14.83
C ALA A 74 33.54 7.75 -15.82
N ALA A 75 32.89 8.90 -15.64
CA ALA A 75 33.11 10.10 -16.45
C ALA A 75 34.50 10.75 -16.21
N ALA A 76 35.10 10.56 -15.04
CA ALA A 76 36.42 11.09 -14.69
C ALA A 76 37.60 10.25 -15.18
N HIS A 77 37.39 9.00 -15.65
CA HIS A 77 38.43 8.15 -16.25
C HIS A 77 38.21 7.97 -17.78
N PRO A 78 38.76 8.86 -18.64
CA PRO A 78 38.81 8.61 -20.07
C PRO A 78 40.21 8.11 -20.46
N ALA A 79 40.47 6.79 -20.44
CA ALA A 79 41.59 6.20 -21.18
C ALA A 79 41.53 4.66 -21.21
N GLY A 80 41.41 4.08 -22.41
CA GLY A 80 41.88 2.70 -22.70
C GLY A 80 40.88 1.80 -23.40
N ALA A 81 41.16 1.46 -24.66
CA ALA A 81 40.36 0.66 -25.57
C ALA A 81 40.15 -0.82 -25.15
N GLY A 82 38.99 -1.39 -25.50
CA GLY A 82 38.71 -2.83 -25.43
C GLY A 82 37.23 -3.20 -25.55
N GLN A 83 36.72 -3.32 -26.77
CA GLN A 83 35.43 -3.92 -27.13
C GLN A 83 35.56 -5.47 -27.15
N PRO A 84 34.50 -6.31 -27.26
CA PRO A 84 33.10 -6.29 -26.79
C PRO A 84 32.75 -7.53 -25.92
N HIS A 85 31.87 -7.44 -24.91
CA HIS A 85 31.03 -8.58 -24.46
C HIS A 85 29.84 -8.14 -23.59
N GLY A 86 28.63 -8.36 -24.12
CA GLY A 86 27.31 -8.50 -23.49
C GLY A 86 27.01 -7.88 -22.12
N GLY A 87 26.26 -6.77 -22.13
CA GLY A 87 25.55 -6.27 -20.96
C GLY A 87 24.92 -4.91 -21.23
N ASN A 88 23.62 -4.89 -21.50
CA ASN A 88 22.85 -3.68 -21.80
C ASN A 88 23.19 -2.52 -20.85
N ALA A 89 23.75 -1.45 -21.42
CA ALA A 89 23.82 -0.14 -20.79
C ALA A 89 22.39 0.38 -20.60
N VAL A 90 21.88 0.26 -19.38
CA VAL A 90 20.66 0.93 -18.94
C VAL A 90 20.96 2.42 -18.89
N THR A 91 20.41 3.14 -19.85
CA THR A 91 20.23 4.60 -19.75
C THR A 91 19.30 4.87 -18.55
N PRO A 92 19.61 5.80 -17.63
CA PRO A 92 18.84 6.01 -16.40
C PRO A 92 17.40 6.53 -16.59
N ASN A 93 16.93 6.74 -17.82
CA ASN A 93 15.64 7.39 -18.11
C ASN A 93 14.66 6.56 -18.96
N ALA A 94 14.99 5.30 -19.27
CA ALA A 94 14.10 4.37 -19.95
C ALA A 94 14.02 3.08 -19.14
N THR A 95 13.21 3.07 -18.09
CA THR A 95 12.91 1.80 -17.40
C THR A 95 12.28 0.83 -18.42
N PRO A 96 12.57 -0.47 -18.34
CA PRO A 96 11.98 -1.47 -19.25
C PRO A 96 10.45 -1.42 -19.27
N TYR A 97 9.84 -0.97 -18.16
CA TYR A 97 8.41 -0.69 -18.05
C TYR A 97 7.94 0.50 -18.89
N ASN A 98 8.64 1.62 -18.88
CA ASN A 98 8.28 2.78 -19.71
C ASN A 98 8.34 2.42 -21.20
N GLN A 99 9.37 1.69 -21.61
CA GLN A 99 9.48 1.17 -22.97
C GLN A 99 8.32 0.22 -23.30
N ALA A 100 7.95 -0.69 -22.38
CA ALA A 100 6.82 -1.60 -22.58
C ALA A 100 5.49 -0.86 -22.74
N ILE A 101 5.29 0.23 -21.99
CA ILE A 101 4.11 1.09 -22.09
C ILE A 101 4.05 1.78 -23.45
N GLU A 102 5.17 2.32 -23.95
CA GLU A 102 5.23 2.96 -25.27
C GLU A 102 4.93 1.95 -26.39
N LEU A 103 5.49 0.75 -26.33
CA LEU A 103 5.23 -0.31 -27.30
C LEU A 103 3.76 -0.79 -27.24
N ALA A 104 3.19 -0.91 -26.04
CA ALA A 104 1.77 -1.21 -25.87
C ALA A 104 0.88 -0.08 -26.44
N ARG A 105 1.28 1.19 -26.25
CA ARG A 105 0.68 2.35 -26.92
C ARG A 105 0.98 2.40 -28.41
N GLN A 106 1.80 1.54 -28.98
CA GLN A 106 1.92 1.41 -30.44
C GLN A 106 1.06 0.25 -30.97
N GLY A 107 0.41 -0.51 -30.07
CA GLY A 107 -0.41 -1.67 -30.43
C GLY A 107 0.40 -2.96 -30.62
N MET A 108 1.65 -2.99 -30.14
CA MET A 108 2.53 -4.16 -30.26
C MET A 108 1.98 -5.35 -29.44
N PRO A 109 2.08 -6.60 -29.95
CA PRO A 109 1.64 -7.78 -29.22
C PRO A 109 2.50 -8.04 -27.98
N ALA A 110 1.86 -8.54 -26.91
CA ALA A 110 2.50 -8.76 -25.61
C ALA A 110 3.74 -9.68 -25.66
N ALA A 111 3.75 -10.67 -26.55
CA ALA A 111 4.90 -11.56 -26.72
C ALA A 111 6.16 -10.78 -27.16
N GLU A 112 6.00 -9.82 -28.08
CA GLU A 112 7.09 -9.01 -28.60
C GLU A 112 7.52 -7.95 -27.59
N VAL A 113 6.57 -7.37 -26.84
CA VAL A 113 6.86 -6.46 -25.73
C VAL A 113 7.68 -7.15 -24.63
N ALA A 114 7.33 -8.38 -24.26
CA ALA A 114 8.08 -9.16 -23.27
C ALA A 114 9.52 -9.41 -23.72
N THR A 115 9.73 -9.82 -24.98
CA THR A 115 11.07 -10.08 -25.53
C THR A 115 11.91 -8.81 -25.65
N ARG A 116 11.31 -7.69 -26.10
CA ARG A 116 12.04 -6.43 -26.34
C ARG A 116 12.37 -5.68 -25.05
N CYS A 117 11.48 -5.74 -24.07
CA CYS A 117 11.64 -5.01 -22.80
C CYS A 117 12.20 -5.87 -21.66
N GLY A 118 12.35 -7.19 -21.86
CA GLY A 118 12.86 -8.10 -20.84
C GLY A 118 11.96 -8.24 -19.62
N ILE A 119 10.64 -8.04 -19.78
CA ILE A 119 9.63 -8.21 -18.74
C ILE A 119 8.95 -9.57 -18.85
N SER A 120 8.29 -10.03 -17.78
CA SER A 120 7.60 -11.33 -17.84
C SER A 120 6.44 -11.30 -18.85
N ARG A 121 6.14 -12.45 -19.45
CA ARG A 121 5.04 -12.58 -20.42
C ARG A 121 3.69 -12.16 -19.82
N SER A 122 3.44 -12.53 -18.57
CA SER A 122 2.23 -12.15 -17.82
C SER A 122 2.14 -10.64 -17.57
N GLU A 123 3.27 -9.98 -17.26
CA GLU A 123 3.31 -8.52 -17.09
C GLU A 123 3.06 -7.80 -18.43
N ALA A 124 3.66 -8.28 -19.52
CA ALA A 124 3.43 -7.72 -20.84
C ALA A 124 1.96 -7.83 -21.29
N GLU A 125 1.31 -8.97 -21.03
CA GLU A 125 -0.12 -9.13 -21.34
C GLU A 125 -1.01 -8.18 -20.56
N LEU A 126 -0.72 -7.97 -19.27
CA LEU A 126 -1.43 -7.00 -18.43
C LEU A 126 -1.29 -5.57 -18.98
N ILE A 127 -0.07 -5.14 -19.29
CA ILE A 127 0.21 -3.80 -19.83
C ILE A 127 -0.54 -3.60 -21.15
N VAL A 128 -0.42 -4.53 -22.10
CA VAL A 128 -1.09 -4.41 -23.41
C VAL A 128 -2.60 -4.39 -23.25
N ALA A 129 -3.19 -5.19 -22.36
CA ALA A 129 -4.63 -5.18 -22.11
C ALA A 129 -5.11 -3.83 -21.53
N LEU A 130 -4.37 -3.27 -20.57
CA LEU A 130 -4.68 -1.97 -19.96
C LEU A 130 -4.66 -0.84 -20.98
N TYR A 131 -3.60 -0.74 -21.80
CA TYR A 131 -3.45 0.36 -22.76
C TYR A 131 -4.32 0.19 -24.01
N ARG A 132 -4.67 -1.05 -24.39
CA ARG A 132 -5.68 -1.29 -25.43
C ARG A 132 -7.06 -0.80 -24.99
N ARG A 133 -7.45 -1.06 -23.73
CA ARG A 133 -8.69 -0.54 -23.15
C ARG A 133 -8.71 0.98 -23.02
N ALA A 134 -7.57 1.61 -22.75
CA ALA A 134 -7.49 3.07 -22.64
C ALA A 134 -7.57 3.78 -24.01
N ARG A 135 -7.35 3.07 -25.11
CA ARG A 135 -7.46 3.59 -26.48
C ARG A 135 -8.88 3.47 -27.06
N SER A 136 -9.61 2.42 -26.67
CA SER A 136 -10.99 2.14 -27.11
C SER A 136 -11.99 3.02 -26.38
#